data_AF-A0A142BLY8-F1
#
_entry.id   AF-A0A142BLY8-F1
#
_cell.length_a   1.000
_cell.length_b   1.000
_cell.length_c   1.000
_cell.angle_alpha   90.00
_cell.angle_beta   90.00
_cell.angle_gamma   90.00
#
_symmetry.space_group_name_H-M   'P 1'
#
loop_
_entity.id
_entity.type
_entity.pdbx_description
1 polymer ?
#
loop_
_entity_poly.entity_id
_entity_poly.type
_entity_poly.pdbx_seq_one_letter_code
_entity_poly.pdbx_strand_id
1 'polypeptide(L)'
;MVRNIAIAALLPAAFASTLPKRDPCSVTDYSGLATAVSSCTNIVLNGFQVPTGKALDLSKLKDGATVTFKGKTTFATTTDNDFDPIVISGNGITITGASGHVIDGNGPAYWDGEGSNNKDNPKPDHFIVVKKTT
;
A
#
# COMPACT_ATOMS: atom_id res chain seq x y z
N MET A 1 -74.62 -0.11 -15.61
CA MET A 1 -73.33 -0.75 -15.94
C MET A 1 -72.22 0.06 -15.28
N VAL A 2 -71.66 -0.43 -14.17
CA VAL A 2 -70.50 0.21 -13.50
C VAL A 2 -69.27 -0.60 -13.89
N ARG A 3 -68.32 0.01 -14.61
CA ARG A 3 -67.06 -0.64 -15.01
C ARG A 3 -66.00 -0.33 -13.96
N ASN A 4 -65.58 -1.34 -13.20
CA ASN A 4 -64.42 -1.25 -12.31
C ASN A 4 -63.15 -1.09 -13.14
N ILE A 5 -62.40 -0.01 -12.89
CA ILE A 5 -61.04 0.17 -13.42
C ILE A 5 -60.08 -0.30 -12.32
N ALA A 6 -59.39 -1.42 -12.57
CA ALA A 6 -58.32 -1.89 -11.69
C ALA A 6 -57.02 -1.16 -12.05
N ILE A 7 -56.43 -0.46 -11.07
CA ILE A 7 -55.12 0.19 -11.20
C ILE A 7 -54.06 -0.84 -10.81
N ALA A 8 -53.25 -1.28 -11.77
CA ALA A 8 -52.09 -2.11 -11.52
C ALA A 8 -50.93 -1.24 -11.01
N ALA A 9 -50.51 -1.45 -9.76
CA ALA A 9 -49.35 -0.78 -9.19
C ALA A 9 -48.06 -1.44 -9.73
N LEU A 10 -47.25 -0.70 -10.48
CA LEU A 10 -45.88 -1.09 -10.81
C LEU A 10 -44.97 -0.82 -9.60
N LEU A 11 -44.43 -1.88 -9.01
CA LEU A 11 -43.38 -1.80 -8.00
C LEU A 11 -42.04 -1.45 -8.67
N PRO A 12 -41.28 -0.44 -8.20
CA PRO A 12 -39.94 -0.19 -8.71
C PRO A 12 -39.00 -1.31 -8.24
N ALA A 13 -38.37 -2.02 -9.17
CA ALA A 13 -37.27 -2.91 -8.84
C ALA A 13 -36.05 -2.06 -8.43
N ALA A 14 -35.70 -2.08 -7.15
CA ALA A 14 -34.48 -1.45 -6.67
C ALA A 14 -33.27 -2.25 -7.17
N PHE A 15 -32.46 -1.67 -8.06
CA PHE A 15 -31.16 -2.22 -8.43
C PHE A 15 -30.21 -2.03 -7.24
N ALA A 16 -29.99 -3.08 -6.46
CA ALA A 16 -28.92 -3.10 -5.48
C ALA A 16 -27.58 -3.09 -6.25
N SER A 17 -26.88 -1.97 -6.22
CA SER A 17 -25.52 -1.87 -6.76
C SER A 17 -24.57 -2.70 -5.90
N THR A 18 -24.23 -3.91 -6.34
CA THR A 18 -23.15 -4.69 -5.74
C THR A 18 -21.82 -4.06 -6.13
N LEU A 19 -21.35 -3.09 -5.34
CA LEU A 19 -19.97 -2.63 -5.45
C LEU A 19 -19.06 -3.87 -5.29
N PRO A 20 -18.10 -4.11 -6.19
CA PRO A 20 -17.20 -5.24 -6.06
C PRO A 20 -16.49 -5.15 -4.71
N LYS A 21 -16.55 -6.24 -3.94
CA LYS A 21 -15.85 -6.35 -2.66
C LYS A 21 -14.36 -6.13 -2.92
N ARG A 22 -13.79 -5.06 -2.35
CA ARG A 22 -12.34 -4.82 -2.44
C ARG A 22 -11.63 -6.00 -1.78
N ASP A 23 -10.68 -6.59 -2.50
CA ASP A 23 -9.77 -7.58 -1.95
C ASP A 23 -8.78 -6.86 -1.00
N PRO A 24 -8.84 -7.10 0.32
CA PRO A 24 -7.96 -6.42 1.27
C PRO A 24 -6.48 -6.78 1.07
N CYS A 25 -6.17 -7.83 0.33
CA CYS A 25 -4.81 -8.29 0.08
C CYS A 25 -4.18 -7.68 -1.19
N SER A 26 -5.00 -7.03 -2.03
CA SER A 26 -4.57 -6.31 -3.23
C SER A 26 -4.61 -4.80 -2.98
N VAL A 27 -3.49 -4.27 -2.49
CA VAL A 27 -3.37 -2.89 -2.01
C VAL A 27 -3.12 -1.95 -3.19
N THR A 28 -4.03 -1.01 -3.43
CA THR A 28 -3.93 -0.01 -4.51
C THR A 28 -3.58 1.39 -4.02
N ASP A 29 -3.62 1.61 -2.71
CA ASP A 29 -3.29 2.88 -2.07
C ASP A 29 -2.74 2.63 -0.66
N TYR A 30 -2.02 3.62 -0.11
CA TYR A 30 -1.38 3.49 1.20
C TYR A 30 -2.36 3.16 2.35
N SER A 31 -3.62 3.59 2.26
CA SER A 31 -4.60 3.39 3.33
C SER A 31 -4.98 1.92 3.54
N GLY A 32 -4.85 1.09 2.50
CA GLY A 32 -5.09 -0.35 2.59
C GLY A 32 -3.95 -1.16 3.20
N LEU A 33 -2.76 -0.58 3.37
CA LEU A 33 -1.54 -1.31 3.79
C LEU A 33 -1.72 -2.01 5.14
N ALA A 34 -2.17 -1.27 6.16
CA ALA A 34 -2.31 -1.80 7.51
C ALA A 34 -3.31 -2.97 7.57
N THR A 35 -4.41 -2.87 6.82
CA THR A 35 -5.39 -3.96 6.70
C THR A 35 -4.78 -5.18 6.03
N ALA A 36 -4.01 -5.02 4.94
CA ALA A 36 -3.36 -6.13 4.27
C ALA A 36 -2.35 -6.84 5.18
N VAL A 37 -1.46 -6.09 5.84
CA VAL A 37 -0.43 -6.62 6.75
C VAL A 37 -1.06 -7.43 7.90
N SER A 38 -2.15 -6.93 8.47
CA SER A 38 -2.83 -7.60 9.59
C SER A 38 -3.72 -8.78 9.19
N SER A 39 -4.19 -8.85 7.95
CA SER A 39 -5.19 -9.85 7.53
C SER A 39 -4.67 -10.89 6.55
N CYS A 40 -3.64 -10.60 5.76
CA CYS A 40 -3.23 -11.41 4.61
C CYS A 40 -1.87 -12.10 4.80
N THR A 41 -1.71 -13.26 4.19
CA THR A 41 -0.40 -13.92 3.99
C THR A 41 0.11 -13.77 2.56
N ASN A 42 -0.74 -13.40 1.60
CA ASN A 42 -0.33 -13.09 0.23
C ASN A 42 -0.75 -11.65 -0.07
N ILE A 43 0.19 -10.72 0.01
CA ILE A 43 -0.05 -9.29 -0.17
C ILE A 43 0.49 -8.87 -1.53
N VAL A 44 -0.32 -8.13 -2.30
CA VAL A 44 0.09 -7.52 -3.55
C VAL A 44 0.02 -6.01 -3.40
N LEU A 45 1.15 -5.33 -3.58
CA LEU A 45 1.24 -3.87 -3.59
C LEU A 45 1.21 -3.40 -5.05
N ASN A 46 0.11 -2.79 -5.50
CA ASN A 46 -0.12 -2.48 -6.92
C ASN A 46 0.59 -1.21 -7.44
N GLY A 47 1.53 -0.67 -6.66
CA GLY A 47 2.22 0.56 -6.98
C GLY A 47 1.38 1.78 -6.61
N PHE A 48 1.83 2.50 -5.59
CA PHE A 48 1.24 3.74 -5.12
C PHE A 48 2.33 4.62 -4.51
N GLN A 49 2.03 5.89 -4.30
CA GLN A 49 2.90 6.77 -3.53
C GLN A 49 2.66 6.57 -2.03
N VAL A 50 3.73 6.34 -1.29
CA VAL A 50 3.74 6.39 0.18
C VAL A 50 3.78 7.87 0.60
N PRO A 51 2.87 8.34 1.47
CA PRO A 51 2.80 9.74 1.88
C PRO A 51 4.02 10.24 2.66
N THR A 52 4.19 11.56 2.74
CA THR A 52 5.28 12.18 3.51
C THR A 52 5.21 11.80 4.99
N GLY A 53 6.34 11.50 5.60
CA GLY A 53 6.43 11.09 7.00
C GLY A 53 5.75 9.74 7.32
N LYS A 54 5.43 8.92 6.31
CA LYS A 54 4.84 7.60 6.48
C LYS A 54 5.75 6.52 5.92
N ALA A 55 6.01 5.49 6.72
CA ALA A 55 6.74 4.32 6.26
C ALA A 55 5.81 3.33 5.55
N LEU A 56 6.31 2.63 4.54
CA LEU A 56 5.76 1.35 4.10
C LEU A 56 6.07 0.31 5.18
N ASP A 57 5.23 0.27 6.22
CA ASP A 57 5.41 -0.60 7.38
C ASP A 57 4.95 -2.03 7.09
N LEU A 58 5.93 -2.90 6.84
CA LEU A 58 5.81 -4.34 6.69
C LEU A 58 6.46 -5.06 7.89
N SER A 59 6.54 -4.42 9.06
CA SER A 59 7.18 -4.99 10.25
C SER A 59 6.31 -5.99 11.03
N LYS A 60 5.04 -6.13 10.65
CA LYS A 60 4.06 -7.02 11.30
C LYS A 60 3.48 -8.04 10.33
N LEU A 61 4.28 -8.48 9.36
CA LEU A 61 3.87 -9.53 8.44
C LEU A 61 3.57 -10.82 9.21
N LYS A 62 2.54 -11.54 8.75
CA LYS A 62 2.22 -12.88 9.25
C LYS A 62 3.33 -13.86 8.89
N ASP A 63 3.48 -14.90 9.69
CA ASP A 63 4.39 -16.01 9.39
C ASP A 63 4.11 -16.61 8.01
N GLY A 64 5.18 -16.84 7.24
CA GLY A 64 5.09 -17.36 5.87
C GLY A 64 4.55 -16.36 4.84
N ALA A 65 4.36 -15.09 5.20
CA ALA A 65 3.74 -14.14 4.28
C ALA A 65 4.62 -13.82 3.06
N THR A 66 3.98 -13.74 1.89
CA THR A 66 4.57 -13.23 0.65
C THR A 66 4.04 -11.83 0.35
N VAL A 67 4.94 -10.88 0.14
CA VAL A 67 4.63 -9.53 -0.36
C VAL A 67 5.17 -9.40 -1.78
N THR A 68 4.31 -9.11 -2.74
CA THR A 68 4.66 -8.89 -4.14
C THR A 68 4.47 -7.43 -4.52
N PHE A 69 5.56 -6.76 -4.91
CA PHE A 69 5.52 -5.43 -5.51
C PHE A 69 5.10 -5.53 -6.99
N LYS A 70 4.13 -4.71 -7.41
CA LYS A 70 3.68 -4.53 -8.79
C LYS A 70 3.68 -3.03 -9.13
N GLY A 71 3.69 -2.71 -10.42
CA GLY A 71 3.63 -1.33 -10.88
C GLY A 71 4.80 -0.50 -10.34
N LYS A 72 4.55 0.79 -10.05
CA LYS A 72 5.56 1.71 -9.53
C LYS A 72 5.19 2.15 -8.12
N THR A 73 5.94 1.71 -7.12
CA THR A 73 5.88 2.27 -5.76
C THR A 73 6.81 3.48 -5.68
N THR A 74 6.31 4.59 -5.14
CA THR A 74 7.08 5.83 -4.95
C THR A 74 6.96 6.33 -3.52
N PHE A 75 7.84 7.23 -3.10
CA PHE A 75 7.81 7.84 -1.78
C PHE A 75 7.76 9.36 -1.92
N ALA A 76 6.85 10.01 -1.20
CA ALA A 76 6.90 11.46 -1.06
C ALA A 76 8.13 11.88 -0.23
N THR A 77 8.62 13.09 -0.48
CA THR A 77 9.79 13.63 0.24
C THR A 77 9.53 13.68 1.74
N THR A 78 10.46 13.11 2.52
CA THR A 78 10.48 13.17 3.99
C THR A 78 11.87 13.59 4.42
N THR A 79 12.01 14.80 4.93
CA THR A 79 13.29 15.40 5.34
C THR A 79 13.60 15.04 6.79
N ASP A 80 14.11 13.84 7.00
CA ASP A 80 14.45 13.31 8.32
C ASP A 80 15.53 12.22 8.16
N ASN A 81 16.61 12.30 8.94
CA ASN A 81 17.72 11.34 8.88
C ASN A 81 17.36 10.01 9.55
N ASP A 82 16.47 10.03 10.55
CA ASP A 82 16.08 8.86 11.33
C ASP A 82 14.85 8.14 10.74
N PHE A 83 14.34 8.62 9.61
CA PHE A 83 13.18 8.04 8.95
C PHE A 83 13.57 6.85 8.08
N ASP A 84 12.93 5.70 8.33
CA ASP A 84 13.04 4.49 7.52
C ASP A 84 11.82 4.38 6.57
N PRO A 85 11.94 4.63 5.26
CA PRO A 85 10.81 4.60 4.34
C PRO A 85 10.19 3.22 4.17
N ILE A 86 10.98 2.14 4.22
CA ILE A 86 10.49 0.75 4.18
C ILE A 86 11.04 0.00 5.39
N VAL A 87 10.14 -0.61 6.18
CA VAL A 87 10.52 -1.43 7.33
C VAL A 87 9.93 -2.83 7.17
N ILE A 88 10.77 -3.86 7.19
CA ILE A 88 10.38 -5.27 6.96
C ILE A 88 10.78 -6.13 8.15
N SER A 89 9.83 -6.93 8.64
CA SER A 89 10.05 -7.97 9.66
C SER A 89 9.02 -9.09 9.54
N GLY A 90 9.40 -10.30 9.93
CA GLY A 90 8.50 -11.47 9.95
C GLY A 90 9.28 -12.78 9.91
N ASN A 91 8.58 -13.89 10.14
CA ASN A 91 9.14 -15.24 10.15
C ASN A 91 8.77 -15.99 8.86
N GLY A 92 9.76 -16.53 8.13
CA GLY A 92 9.56 -17.27 6.89
C GLY A 92 8.95 -16.44 5.76
N ILE A 93 9.15 -15.12 5.78
CA ILE A 93 8.53 -14.20 4.81
C ILE A 93 9.25 -14.21 3.46
N THR A 94 8.52 -13.87 2.41
CA THR A 94 9.06 -13.64 1.07
C THR A 94 8.71 -12.24 0.61
N ILE A 95 9.71 -11.46 0.19
CA ILE A 95 9.51 -10.16 -0.46
C ILE A 95 9.97 -10.31 -1.90
N THR A 96 9.08 -10.04 -2.85
CA THR A 96 9.35 -10.25 -4.28
C THR A 96 8.67 -9.17 -5.12
N GLY A 97 8.88 -9.19 -6.43
CA GLY A 97 8.24 -8.27 -7.36
C GLY A 97 7.85 -8.93 -8.68
N ALA A 98 6.73 -8.50 -9.24
CA ALA A 98 6.25 -8.96 -10.53
C ALA A 98 7.10 -8.39 -11.67
N SER A 99 7.00 -8.97 -12.87
CA SER A 99 7.70 -8.42 -14.04
C SER A 99 7.33 -6.94 -14.27
N GLY A 100 8.34 -6.10 -14.50
CA GLY A 100 8.18 -4.66 -14.72
C GLY A 100 7.89 -3.81 -13.48
N HIS A 101 7.94 -4.37 -12.27
CA HIS A 101 7.79 -3.57 -11.04
C HIS A 101 8.98 -2.61 -10.84
N VAL A 102 8.71 -1.48 -10.19
CA VAL A 102 9.71 -0.47 -9.81
C VAL A 102 9.45 0.01 -8.38
N ILE A 103 10.50 0.15 -7.59
CA ILE A 103 10.50 0.87 -6.32
C ILE A 103 11.39 2.09 -6.49
N ASP A 104 10.80 3.28 -6.44
CA ASP A 104 11.48 4.57 -6.65
C ASP A 104 11.53 5.32 -5.32
N GLY A 105 12.72 5.39 -4.72
CA GLY A 105 12.96 6.00 -3.42
C GLY A 105 12.98 7.53 -3.41
N ASN A 106 12.69 8.19 -4.55
CA ASN A 106 12.68 9.65 -4.66
C ASN A 106 14.04 10.30 -4.34
N GLY A 107 15.14 9.59 -4.63
CA GLY A 107 16.52 10.03 -4.39
C GLY A 107 16.85 11.45 -4.88
N PRO A 108 16.47 11.84 -6.12
CA PRO A 108 16.75 13.18 -6.64
C PRO A 108 16.18 14.33 -5.81
N ALA A 109 15.16 14.10 -4.98
CA ALA A 109 14.64 15.13 -4.07
C ALA A 109 15.58 15.41 -2.87
N TYR A 110 16.54 14.53 -2.61
CA TYR A 110 17.47 14.61 -1.48
C TYR A 110 18.91 14.88 -1.90
N TRP A 111 19.33 14.41 -3.08
CA TRP A 111 20.73 14.41 -3.47
C TRP A 111 21.31 15.82 -3.61
N ASP A 112 22.32 16.10 -2.78
CA ASP A 112 23.09 17.35 -2.72
C ASP A 112 24.60 17.11 -2.94
N GLY A 113 25.00 15.86 -3.17
CA GLY A 113 26.40 15.46 -3.30
C GLY A 113 27.11 15.14 -1.98
N GLU A 114 26.45 15.30 -0.83
CA GLU A 114 27.06 15.11 0.49
C GLU A 114 26.59 13.85 1.25
N GLY A 115 25.53 13.21 0.75
CA GLY A 115 24.97 12.01 1.40
C GLY A 115 24.53 12.32 2.83
N SER A 116 24.88 11.46 3.78
CA SER A 116 24.52 11.60 5.20
C SER A 116 25.32 12.68 5.96
N ASN A 117 26.24 13.39 5.32
CA ASN A 117 27.09 14.38 5.98
C ASN A 117 26.49 15.80 6.03
N ASN A 118 25.41 16.06 5.29
CA ASN A 118 24.78 17.37 5.27
C ASN A 118 23.67 17.50 6.33
N LYS A 119 24.00 18.15 7.44
CA LYS A 119 23.06 18.44 8.54
C LYS A 119 21.90 19.37 8.17
N ASP A 120 22.04 20.16 7.10
CA ASP A 120 21.06 21.19 6.70
C ASP A 120 20.12 20.69 5.58
N ASN A 121 20.36 19.48 5.06
CA ASN A 121 19.48 18.79 4.11
C ASN A 121 19.24 17.35 4.58
N PRO A 122 18.37 17.15 5.59
CA PRO A 122 18.09 15.83 6.13
C PRO A 122 17.47 14.91 5.08
N LYS A 123 17.91 13.65 5.07
CA LYS A 123 17.46 12.63 4.12
C LYS A 123 17.46 11.25 4.77
N PRO A 124 16.53 10.37 4.40
CA PRO A 124 16.44 9.03 4.99
C PRO A 124 17.77 8.28 4.84
N ASP A 125 18.43 7.94 5.95
CA ASP A 125 19.74 7.28 5.93
C ASP A 125 19.61 5.82 5.46
N HIS A 126 18.51 5.16 5.85
CA HIS A 126 18.18 3.80 5.45
C HIS A 126 16.90 3.77 4.63
N PHE A 127 17.01 3.49 3.32
CA PHE A 127 15.81 3.39 2.48
C PHE A 127 14.98 2.13 2.79
N ILE A 128 15.64 1.00 3.04
CA ILE A 128 15.01 -0.29 3.39
C ILE A 128 15.71 -0.85 4.62
N VAL A 129 14.93 -1.08 5.69
CA VAL A 129 15.39 -1.73 6.91
C VAL A 129 14.73 -3.09 7.04
N VAL A 130 15.55 -4.15 7.07
CA VAL A 130 15.12 -5.51 7.38
C VAL A 130 15.61 -5.84 8.79
N LYS A 131 14.67 -6.14 9.70
CA LYS A 131 15.00 -6.45 11.10
C LYS A 131 14.26 -7.69 11.58
N LYS A 132 14.93 -8.50 12.41
CA LYS A 132 14.34 -9.65 13.12
C LYS A 132 13.57 -10.61 12.19
N THR A 133 14.18 -10.95 11.04
CA THR A 133 13.65 -11.94 10.11
C THR A 133 14.29 -13.31 10.36
N THR A 134 13.50 -14.37 10.29
CA THR A 134 13.92 -15.77 10.48
C THR A 134 13.45 -16.65 9.34
#